data_AF-A0A5F1Y819-F1
#
_entry.id   AF-A0A5F1Y819-F1
#
_cell.length_a   1.000
_cell.length_b   1.000
_cell.length_c   1.000
_cell.angle_alpha   90.00
_cell.angle_beta   90.00
_cell.angle_gamma   90.00
#
_symmetry.space_group_name_H-M   'P 1'
#
loop_
_entity.id
_entity.type
_entity.pdbx_description
1 polymer ?
#
loop_
_entity_poly.entity_id
_entity_poly.type
_entity_poly.pdbx_seq_one_letter_code
_entity_poly.pdbx_strand_id
1 'polypeptide(L)'
;MQTLEKDVTTEEWPEITLTSFAEPLLPKQKSPRGPGPRNPEILRLKSKILEYFSGALNRVHSPFFNARVDLFGEFKFQTDATSPFEEEGLSEREKNLLQIFFEELFDRALEDHQSDPEVFQVLESYLLHEQKLDEYLALTGVFDQDLPFIVEAKRFLALFGKIEYSDSLMNEGGARFHRYGALWKLGKLELEDRERIYDLVVTGEEPGLLGLAWVLYKHETSGLRTVFPIERRILSSLDTFTSEERESFFKAYSSRHGYLENYFVLKRIRPREYRKAWLEGEKKKNGRSVLLGSLQENILAGQDDSLDKRYALLKQNRLVYTLGPFELLILLNSTESANVEKEIGGHQEKLPDSYLTKRARLTLRFFKKEYEEFLNSVKDCGRFRFSPEMIYLQGLAMIEVGRTEEGIGLLESLFLRFPESDYLRLVLERYKKSA
;
A
#
# COMPACT_ATOMS: atom_id res chain seq x y z
N MET A 1 -73.87 -25.95 -0.20
CA MET A 1 -73.02 -25.50 -1.32
C MET A 1 -72.80 -24.00 -1.16
N GLN A 2 -71.60 -23.50 -1.52
CA GLN A 2 -71.18 -22.07 -1.59
C GLN A 2 -70.89 -21.43 -0.21
N THR A 3 -69.66 -21.08 0.21
CA THR A 3 -68.61 -20.09 -0.20
C THR A 3 -68.59 -18.85 0.70
N LEU A 4 -67.36 -18.33 0.95
CA LEU A 4 -66.97 -16.95 1.35
C LEU A 4 -67.22 -16.58 2.84
N GLU A 5 -66.42 -15.80 3.58
CA GLU A 5 -65.41 -14.74 3.35
C GLU A 5 -64.54 -14.61 4.65
N LYS A 6 -63.21 -14.46 4.56
CA LYS A 6 -62.37 -13.27 4.86
C LYS A 6 -62.50 -12.63 6.27
N ASP A 7 -61.33 -12.42 6.89
CA ASP A 7 -60.85 -11.27 7.72
C ASP A 7 -59.67 -11.81 8.58
N VAL A 8 -58.37 -11.54 8.36
CA VAL A 8 -57.54 -10.32 8.21
C VAL A 8 -57.58 -9.40 9.43
N THR A 9 -56.37 -9.19 9.99
CA THR A 9 -55.92 -8.25 11.06
C THR A 9 -56.18 -8.69 12.50
N THR A 10 -55.27 -8.58 13.47
CA THR A 10 -54.07 -7.73 13.66
C THR A 10 -53.04 -8.48 14.54
N GLU A 11 -51.77 -8.51 14.14
CA GLU A 11 -50.64 -8.82 15.03
C GLU A 11 -50.08 -7.51 15.59
N GLU A 12 -50.44 -7.16 16.83
CA GLU A 12 -49.69 -6.15 17.59
C GLU A 12 -48.49 -6.82 18.26
N TRP A 13 -47.29 -6.33 17.93
CA TRP A 13 -46.03 -6.67 18.59
C TRP A 13 -45.99 -6.08 20.00
N PRO A 14 -45.45 -6.76 21.02
CA PRO A 14 -45.21 -6.12 22.31
C PRO A 14 -43.93 -5.28 22.24
N GLU A 15 -44.05 -4.02 22.69
CA GLU A 15 -42.95 -3.07 22.87
C GLU A 15 -41.84 -3.66 23.74
N ILE A 16 -40.59 -3.57 23.26
CA ILE A 16 -39.39 -3.95 23.99
C ILE A 16 -38.77 -2.66 24.53
N THR A 17 -39.08 -2.31 25.78
CA THR A 17 -38.33 -1.28 26.52
C THR A 17 -37.12 -1.92 27.20
N LEU A 18 -35.91 -1.57 26.75
CA LEU A 18 -34.66 -1.90 27.43
C LEU A 18 -34.35 -0.86 28.52
N THR A 19 -35.08 -0.89 29.63
CA THR A 19 -34.68 -0.10 30.81
C THR A 19 -33.65 -0.86 31.62
N SER A 20 -32.38 -0.55 31.44
CA SER A 20 -31.36 -0.75 32.48
C SER A 20 -31.19 0.60 33.19
N PHE A 21 -31.62 0.72 34.46
CA PHE A 21 -31.01 1.53 35.54
C PHE A 21 -31.96 1.61 36.76
N ALA A 22 -31.52 0.95 37.85
CA ALA A 22 -31.78 1.17 39.28
C ALA A 22 -33.22 1.38 39.84
N GLU A 23 -33.75 0.41 40.60
CA GLU A 23 -33.81 0.41 42.08
C GLU A 23 -34.46 -0.89 42.61
N PRO A 24 -34.16 -1.34 43.85
CA PRO A 24 -34.58 -2.64 44.36
C PRO A 24 -35.94 -2.52 45.07
N LEU A 25 -36.91 -3.42 44.85
CA LEU A 25 -38.01 -3.69 45.81
C LEU A 25 -38.89 -4.90 45.42
N LEU A 26 -38.89 -5.88 46.34
CA LEU A 26 -39.97 -6.80 46.75
C LEU A 26 -40.59 -7.83 45.76
N PRO A 27 -41.00 -9.01 46.28
CA PRO A 27 -41.41 -10.15 45.47
C PRO A 27 -42.86 -10.02 45.03
N LYS A 28 -43.13 -10.04 43.72
CA LYS A 28 -44.48 -10.18 43.18
C LYS A 28 -44.65 -11.48 42.39
N GLN A 29 -45.51 -12.31 43.00
CA GLN A 29 -46.55 -13.17 42.42
C GLN A 29 -46.34 -13.77 41.03
N LYS A 30 -46.45 -15.11 41.00
CA LYS A 30 -46.61 -15.93 39.80
C LYS A 30 -47.86 -15.51 39.03
N SER A 31 -47.68 -15.20 37.75
CA SER A 31 -48.73 -15.17 36.73
C SER A 31 -48.24 -15.92 35.47
N PRO A 32 -49.14 -16.23 34.52
CA PRO A 32 -49.50 -17.58 34.10
C PRO A 32 -48.53 -18.15 33.05
N ARG A 33 -48.58 -19.48 32.88
CA ARG A 33 -47.87 -20.21 31.82
C ARG A 33 -48.14 -19.53 30.46
N GLY A 34 -47.13 -18.84 29.95
CA GLY A 34 -47.09 -18.31 28.58
C GLY A 34 -47.03 -19.44 27.54
N PRO A 35 -47.21 -19.10 26.24
CA PRO A 35 -47.28 -20.07 25.16
C PRO A 35 -45.94 -20.80 24.97
N GLY A 36 -46.02 -22.00 24.40
CA GLY A 36 -44.96 -23.02 24.34
C GLY A 36 -43.59 -22.57 23.79
N PRO A 37 -42.58 -23.45 23.88
CA PRO A 37 -41.17 -23.09 23.72
C PRO A 37 -40.91 -22.48 22.34
N ARG A 38 -40.43 -21.23 22.34
CA ARG A 38 -39.90 -20.54 21.16
C ARG A 38 -38.83 -21.43 20.53
N ASN A 39 -38.85 -21.56 19.20
CA ASN A 39 -37.90 -22.38 18.44
C ASN A 39 -36.46 -22.11 18.94
N PRO A 40 -35.74 -23.12 19.47
CA PRO A 40 -34.43 -22.93 20.09
C PRO A 40 -33.40 -22.32 19.13
N GLU A 41 -33.60 -22.50 17.81
CA GLU A 41 -32.78 -21.87 16.77
C GLU A 41 -32.97 -20.35 16.72
N ILE A 42 -34.19 -19.84 16.88
CA ILE A 42 -34.49 -18.41 16.88
C ILE A 42 -33.89 -17.74 18.13
N LEU A 43 -33.96 -18.40 19.29
CA LEU A 43 -33.32 -17.91 20.51
C LEU A 43 -31.79 -17.93 20.37
N ARG A 44 -31.22 -18.98 19.75
CA ARG A 44 -29.78 -19.06 19.47
C ARG A 44 -29.31 -17.98 18.47
N LEU A 45 -30.09 -17.71 17.42
CA LEU A 45 -29.86 -16.62 16.46
C LEU A 45 -29.92 -15.26 17.16
N LYS A 46 -30.95 -15.00 17.98
CA LYS A 46 -31.07 -13.75 18.76
C LYS A 46 -29.93 -13.56 19.74
N SER A 47 -29.53 -14.59 20.48
CA SER A 47 -28.38 -14.53 21.38
C SER A 47 -27.07 -14.30 20.64
N LYS A 48 -26.85 -14.96 19.48
CA LYS A 48 -25.68 -14.72 18.64
C LYS A 48 -25.66 -13.31 18.05
N ILE A 49 -26.79 -12.82 17.54
CA ILE A 49 -26.92 -11.43 17.05
C ILE A 49 -26.59 -10.48 18.20
N LEU A 50 -27.17 -10.64 19.38
CA LEU A 50 -26.91 -9.76 20.51
C LEU A 50 -25.47 -9.87 21.06
N GLU A 51 -24.85 -11.06 21.11
CA GLU A 51 -23.45 -11.22 21.51
C GLU A 51 -22.48 -10.64 20.47
N TYR A 52 -22.77 -10.82 19.19
CA TYR A 52 -21.91 -10.41 18.07
C TYR A 52 -22.04 -8.92 17.79
N PHE A 53 -23.27 -8.41 17.73
CA PHE A 53 -23.55 -7.00 17.63
C PHE A 53 -23.23 -6.28 18.94
N SER A 54 -23.38 -6.83 20.15
CA SER A 54 -22.86 -6.11 21.33
C SER A 54 -21.34 -5.92 21.28
N GLY A 55 -20.57 -6.87 20.74
CA GLY A 55 -19.13 -6.69 20.54
C GLY A 55 -18.75 -5.66 19.45
N ALA A 56 -19.50 -5.62 18.35
CA ALA A 56 -19.30 -4.68 17.24
C ALA A 56 -19.88 -3.28 17.52
N LEU A 57 -21.06 -3.20 18.13
CA LEU A 57 -21.75 -1.97 18.56
C LEU A 57 -21.05 -1.30 19.74
N ASN A 58 -20.53 -2.05 20.71
CA ASN A 58 -19.75 -1.46 21.81
C ASN A 58 -18.38 -0.89 21.36
N ARG A 59 -17.97 -1.10 20.09
CA ARG A 59 -16.70 -0.60 19.55
C ARG A 59 -16.83 0.60 18.60
N VAL A 60 -18.02 1.05 18.25
CA VAL A 60 -18.20 2.14 17.28
C VAL A 60 -18.82 3.35 17.96
N HIS A 61 -17.98 4.33 18.31
CA HIS A 61 -18.43 5.65 18.73
C HIS A 61 -18.32 6.69 17.60
N SER A 62 -17.87 6.31 16.40
CA SER A 62 -17.76 7.22 15.25
C SER A 62 -17.64 6.45 13.93
N PRO A 63 -18.36 6.83 12.86
CA PRO A 63 -18.20 6.26 11.52
C PRO A 63 -16.81 6.54 10.93
N PHE A 64 -16.07 7.54 11.45
CA PHE A 64 -14.72 7.87 11.00
C PHE A 64 -13.64 6.91 11.51
N PHE A 65 -13.91 6.16 12.58
CA PHE A 65 -12.91 5.24 13.16
C PHE A 65 -12.48 4.16 12.16
N ASN A 66 -13.43 3.69 11.37
CA ASN A 66 -13.21 2.71 10.30
C ASN A 66 -13.11 3.37 8.93
N ALA A 67 -13.02 4.70 8.84
CA ALA A 67 -12.81 5.37 7.56
C ALA A 67 -11.32 5.39 7.21
N ARG A 68 -11.01 5.10 5.94
CA ARG A 68 -9.67 5.25 5.40
C ARG A 68 -9.68 5.95 4.06
N VAL A 69 -8.55 6.56 3.71
CA VAL A 69 -8.24 6.94 2.34
C VAL A 69 -7.45 5.81 1.70
N ASP A 70 -7.87 5.41 0.51
CA ASP A 70 -7.26 4.35 -0.27
C ASP A 70 -5.99 4.85 -0.99
N LEU A 71 -5.22 3.95 -1.61
CA LEU A 71 -3.95 4.33 -2.26
C LEU A 71 -4.12 5.17 -3.55
N PHE A 72 -5.36 5.39 -4.00
CA PHE A 72 -5.72 6.26 -5.11
C PHE A 72 -6.25 7.63 -4.66
N GLY A 73 -6.51 7.80 -3.35
CA GLY A 73 -7.01 9.04 -2.77
C GLY A 73 -8.53 9.05 -2.55
N GLU A 74 -9.19 7.91 -2.69
CA GLU A 74 -10.63 7.76 -2.49
C GLU A 74 -10.95 7.35 -1.05
N PHE A 75 -12.10 7.80 -0.54
CA PHE A 75 -12.57 7.41 0.80
C PHE A 75 -13.20 6.03 0.74
N LYS A 76 -12.75 5.13 1.63
CA LYS A 76 -13.26 3.77 1.77
C LYS A 76 -13.53 3.47 3.23
N PHE A 77 -14.52 2.61 3.47
CA PHE A 77 -14.75 2.02 4.78
C PHE A 77 -13.85 0.79 4.94
N GLN A 78 -13.06 0.76 6.01
CA GLN A 78 -12.19 -0.32 6.41
C GLN A 78 -12.94 -1.23 7.37
N THR A 79 -13.43 -2.35 6.85
CA THR A 79 -14.02 -3.41 7.68
C THR A 79 -12.87 -4.25 8.27
N ASP A 80 -12.49 -3.98 9.52
CA ASP A 80 -11.54 -4.84 10.25
C ASP A 80 -12.18 -6.19 10.64
N ALA A 81 -13.51 -6.27 10.64
CA ALA A 81 -14.26 -7.50 10.76
C ALA A 81 -14.53 -8.06 9.35
N THR A 82 -14.33 -9.37 9.16
CA THR A 82 -15.12 -10.13 8.18
C THR A 82 -16.56 -9.65 8.31
N SER A 83 -17.21 -9.31 7.19
CA SER A 83 -18.64 -8.97 7.23
C SER A 83 -19.33 -9.98 8.16
N PRO A 84 -20.31 -9.57 8.98
CA PRO A 84 -21.05 -10.53 9.80
C PRO A 84 -21.62 -11.68 8.95
N PHE A 85 -21.71 -11.53 7.62
CA PHE A 85 -22.11 -12.56 6.67
C PHE A 85 -20.95 -13.34 6.04
N GLU A 86 -19.68 -13.04 6.31
CA GLU A 86 -18.50 -13.73 5.76
C GLU A 86 -17.74 -14.58 6.77
N GLU A 87 -18.10 -14.54 8.05
CA GLU A 87 -17.46 -15.38 9.07
C GLU A 87 -17.66 -16.89 8.86
N GLU A 88 -16.59 -17.64 9.14
CA GLU A 88 -16.59 -19.09 9.27
C GLU A 88 -17.48 -19.50 10.46
N GLY A 89 -18.75 -19.80 10.20
CA GLY A 89 -19.67 -20.28 11.24
C GLY A 89 -21.15 -20.04 11.00
N LEU A 90 -21.50 -19.19 10.02
CA LEU A 90 -22.88 -19.00 9.58
C LEU A 90 -23.15 -19.80 8.30
N SER A 91 -24.18 -20.62 8.33
CA SER A 91 -24.72 -21.27 7.14
C SER A 91 -25.32 -20.23 6.17
N GLU A 92 -25.39 -20.56 4.88
CA GLU A 92 -26.04 -19.69 3.86
C GLU A 92 -27.47 -19.30 4.27
N ARG A 93 -28.20 -20.22 4.91
CA ARG A 93 -29.53 -19.98 5.42
C ARG A 93 -29.56 -18.94 6.55
N GLU A 94 -28.60 -18.99 7.48
CA GLU A 94 -28.52 -18.02 8.57
C GLU A 94 -28.13 -16.63 8.05
N LYS A 95 -27.26 -16.55 7.05
CA LYS A 95 -26.91 -15.30 6.36
C LYS A 95 -28.15 -14.65 5.72
N ASN A 96 -28.94 -15.44 5.00
CA ASN A 96 -30.17 -14.94 4.38
C ASN A 96 -31.19 -14.46 5.43
N LEU A 97 -31.35 -15.16 6.56
CA LEU A 97 -32.26 -14.74 7.62
C LEU A 97 -31.81 -13.45 8.31
N LEU A 98 -30.50 -13.29 8.52
CA LEU A 98 -29.93 -12.06 9.06
C LEU A 98 -30.14 -10.88 8.11
N GLN A 99 -29.95 -11.10 6.81
CA GLN A 99 -30.18 -10.06 5.81
C GLN A 99 -31.64 -9.60 5.81
N ILE A 100 -32.59 -10.54 5.79
CA ILE A 100 -34.03 -10.24 5.88
C ILE A 100 -34.35 -9.46 7.16
N PHE A 101 -33.76 -9.84 8.30
CA PHE A 101 -33.96 -9.14 9.56
C PHE A 101 -33.51 -7.68 9.51
N PHE A 102 -32.33 -7.39 8.92
CA PHE A 102 -31.84 -6.02 8.78
C PHE A 102 -32.65 -5.19 7.79
N GLU A 103 -33.11 -5.80 6.69
CA GLU A 103 -34.00 -5.16 5.72
C GLU A 103 -35.35 -4.80 6.38
N GLU A 104 -35.97 -5.74 7.11
CA GLU A 104 -37.20 -5.47 7.87
C GLU A 104 -37.02 -4.42 8.97
N LEU A 105 -35.88 -4.43 9.67
CA LEU A 105 -35.57 -3.43 10.70
C LEU A 105 -35.38 -2.04 10.09
N PHE A 106 -34.74 -1.97 8.92
CA PHE A 106 -34.54 -0.73 8.18
C PHE A 106 -35.88 -0.16 7.69
N ASP A 107 -36.74 -0.97 7.08
CA ASP A 107 -38.06 -0.55 6.62
C ASP A 107 -38.91 0.01 7.78
N ARG A 108 -38.92 -0.69 8.93
CA ARG A 108 -39.60 -0.21 10.14
C ARG A 108 -39.02 1.10 10.66
N ALA A 109 -37.71 1.24 10.64
CA ALA A 109 -37.06 2.49 11.08
C ALA A 109 -37.41 3.67 10.17
N LEU A 110 -37.62 3.45 8.86
CA LEU A 110 -38.09 4.50 7.95
C LEU A 110 -39.55 4.90 8.20
N GLU A 111 -40.41 3.94 8.56
CA GLU A 111 -41.83 4.18 8.85
C GLU A 111 -42.05 4.88 10.20
N ASP A 112 -41.20 4.59 11.20
CA ASP A 112 -41.32 5.14 12.55
C ASP A 112 -40.34 6.30 12.79
N HIS A 113 -40.86 7.54 12.66
CA HIS A 113 -40.12 8.79 12.87
C HIS A 113 -39.64 9.03 14.33
N GLN A 114 -39.93 8.11 15.27
CA GLN A 114 -39.43 8.13 16.65
C GLN A 114 -38.57 6.91 17.00
N SER A 115 -37.83 6.38 16.02
CA SER A 115 -36.91 5.26 16.21
C SER A 115 -35.85 5.54 17.30
N ASP A 116 -35.54 4.52 18.11
CA ASP A 116 -34.54 4.59 19.18
C ASP A 116 -33.13 4.86 18.59
N PRO A 117 -32.33 5.78 19.16
CA PRO A 117 -30.92 5.99 18.78
C PRO A 117 -30.06 4.71 18.74
N GLU A 118 -30.38 3.70 19.54
CA GLU A 118 -29.71 2.40 19.49
C GLU A 118 -29.98 1.67 18.16
N VAL A 119 -31.20 1.77 17.62
CA VAL A 119 -31.57 1.22 16.32
C VAL A 119 -30.80 1.91 15.19
N PHE A 120 -30.59 3.24 15.30
CA PHE A 120 -29.76 3.97 14.36
C PHE A 120 -28.33 3.43 14.33
N GLN A 121 -27.69 3.24 15.49
CA GLN A 121 -26.31 2.72 15.56
C GLN A 121 -26.19 1.30 15.00
N VAL A 122 -27.20 0.46 15.25
CA VAL A 122 -27.28 -0.90 14.72
C VAL A 122 -27.34 -0.90 13.21
N LEU A 123 -28.24 -0.11 12.64
CA LEU A 123 -28.41 0.02 11.19
C LEU A 123 -27.21 0.73 10.54
N GLU A 124 -26.66 1.77 11.16
CA GLU A 124 -25.44 2.45 10.70
C GLU A 124 -24.28 1.47 10.53
N SER A 125 -24.02 0.65 11.56
CA SER A 125 -22.96 -0.36 11.51
C SER A 125 -23.21 -1.35 10.37
N TYR A 126 -24.42 -1.88 10.24
CA TYR A 126 -24.79 -2.80 9.16
C TYR A 126 -24.61 -2.17 7.77
N LEU A 127 -25.17 -0.99 7.55
CA LEU A 127 -25.17 -0.31 6.24
C LEU A 127 -23.76 0.10 5.82
N LEU A 128 -22.90 0.52 6.75
CA LEU A 128 -21.50 0.85 6.47
C LEU A 128 -20.67 -0.39 6.11
N HIS A 129 -20.89 -1.53 6.80
CA HIS A 129 -20.21 -2.79 6.46
C HIS A 129 -20.63 -3.31 5.08
N GLU A 130 -21.91 -3.24 4.76
CA GLU A 130 -22.45 -3.64 3.44
C GLU A 130 -22.27 -2.55 2.36
N GLN A 131 -21.65 -1.42 2.71
CA GLN A 131 -21.41 -0.27 1.83
C GLN A 131 -22.68 0.29 1.17
N LYS A 132 -23.84 0.13 1.83
CA LYS A 132 -25.15 0.61 1.38
C LYS A 132 -25.36 2.09 1.76
N LEU A 133 -24.52 2.95 1.21
CA LEU A 133 -24.47 4.37 1.58
C LEU A 133 -25.74 5.16 1.21
N ASP A 134 -26.51 4.72 0.21
CA ASP A 134 -27.77 5.36 -0.18
C ASP A 134 -28.90 5.07 0.84
N GLU A 135 -28.95 3.83 1.35
CA GLU A 135 -29.84 3.45 2.45
C GLU A 135 -29.43 4.16 3.75
N TYR A 136 -28.14 4.31 4.00
CA TYR A 136 -27.64 5.07 5.15
C TYR A 136 -28.03 6.55 5.07
N LEU A 137 -27.96 7.17 3.88
CA LEU A 137 -28.48 8.52 3.66
C LEU A 137 -29.98 8.61 3.97
N ALA A 138 -30.78 7.65 3.52
CA ALA A 138 -32.21 7.62 3.82
C ALA A 138 -32.49 7.53 5.32
N LEU A 139 -31.74 6.69 6.05
CA LEU A 139 -31.84 6.55 7.51
C LEU A 139 -31.58 7.88 8.22
N THR A 140 -30.59 8.66 7.79
CA THR A 140 -30.30 9.97 8.40
C THR A 140 -31.43 11.00 8.25
N GLY A 141 -32.33 10.80 7.28
CA GLY A 141 -33.47 11.69 7.03
C GLY A 141 -34.66 11.47 7.97
N VAL A 142 -34.68 10.37 8.72
CA VAL A 142 -35.76 10.02 9.67
C VAL A 142 -35.64 10.78 10.99
N PHE A 143 -34.41 11.09 11.39
CA PHE A 143 -34.08 11.67 12.70
C PHE A 143 -33.92 13.19 12.63
N ASP A 144 -34.03 13.85 13.79
CA ASP A 144 -33.80 15.29 13.91
C ASP A 144 -32.40 15.68 13.42
N GLN A 145 -32.35 16.69 12.52
CA GLN A 145 -31.14 17.04 11.78
C GLN A 145 -30.01 17.61 12.64
N ASP A 146 -30.34 18.11 13.82
CA ASP A 146 -29.42 18.76 14.75
C ASP A 146 -28.80 17.76 15.74
N LEU A 147 -29.19 16.49 15.69
CA LEU A 147 -28.63 15.46 16.57
C LEU A 147 -27.14 15.23 16.25
N PRO A 148 -26.25 15.15 17.26
CA PRO A 148 -24.81 15.03 17.04
C PRO A 148 -24.40 13.86 16.12
N PHE A 149 -25.02 12.69 16.28
CA PHE A 149 -24.74 11.51 15.45
C PHE A 149 -25.24 11.66 14.02
N ILE A 150 -26.32 12.42 13.78
CA ILE A 150 -26.80 12.74 12.43
C ILE A 150 -25.87 13.74 11.75
N VAL A 151 -25.39 14.75 12.47
CA VAL A 151 -24.37 15.67 11.95
C VAL A 151 -23.09 14.91 11.58
N GLU A 152 -22.68 13.95 12.41
CA GLU A 152 -21.53 13.09 12.14
C GLU A 152 -21.74 12.20 10.91
N ALA A 153 -22.91 11.55 10.80
CA ALA A 153 -23.29 10.76 9.64
C ALA A 153 -23.31 11.57 8.34
N LYS A 154 -23.86 12.79 8.37
CA LYS A 154 -23.86 13.71 7.22
C LYS A 154 -22.45 14.11 6.81
N ARG A 155 -21.57 14.41 7.77
CA ARG A 155 -20.15 14.70 7.51
C ARG A 155 -19.45 13.52 6.84
N PHE A 156 -19.72 12.31 7.32
CA PHE A 156 -19.21 11.08 6.71
C PHE A 156 -19.73 10.91 5.28
N LEU A 157 -21.05 10.93 5.07
CA LEU A 157 -21.68 10.82 3.75
C LEU A 157 -21.20 11.89 2.76
N ALA A 158 -20.94 13.10 3.25
CA ALA A 158 -20.38 14.20 2.47
C ALA A 158 -18.94 13.89 2.02
N LEU A 159 -18.07 13.30 2.84
CA LEU A 159 -16.73 12.84 2.39
C LEU A 159 -16.82 11.75 1.32
N PHE A 160 -17.78 10.83 1.46
CA PHE A 160 -18.00 9.75 0.50
C PHE A 160 -18.80 10.18 -0.74
N GLY A 161 -19.23 11.44 -0.82
CA GLY A 161 -19.80 12.05 -2.03
C GLY A 161 -21.29 11.78 -2.25
N LYS A 162 -22.00 11.34 -1.21
CA LYS A 162 -23.45 11.16 -1.26
C LYS A 162 -24.25 12.44 -1.01
N ILE A 163 -23.63 13.42 -0.37
CA ILE A 163 -24.20 14.74 -0.11
C ILE A 163 -23.20 15.81 -0.59
N GLU A 164 -23.70 16.95 -1.06
CA GLU A 164 -22.86 18.11 -1.33
C GLU A 164 -22.17 18.61 -0.05
N TYR A 165 -20.89 18.92 -0.16
CA TYR A 165 -20.08 19.33 0.98
C TYR A 165 -20.27 20.84 1.21
N SER A 166 -21.03 21.22 2.24
CA SER A 166 -21.27 22.62 2.60
C SER A 166 -20.23 23.16 3.60
N ASP A 167 -20.00 24.48 3.59
CA ASP A 167 -19.08 25.14 4.53
C ASP A 167 -19.51 24.98 6.01
N SER A 168 -20.80 24.74 6.27
CA SER A 168 -21.32 24.41 7.62
C SER A 168 -20.85 23.05 8.14
N LEU A 169 -20.49 22.10 7.26
CA LEU A 169 -19.97 20.79 7.64
C LEU A 169 -18.44 20.83 7.89
N MET A 170 -17.74 21.84 7.38
CA MET A 170 -16.29 22.03 7.55
C MET A 170 -15.91 22.43 8.99
N ASN A 171 -16.71 23.30 9.59
CA ASN A 171 -16.36 23.97 10.84
C ASN A 171 -17.17 23.37 11.99
N GLU A 172 -16.50 22.53 12.80
CA GLU A 172 -16.66 22.41 14.26
C GLU A 172 -16.01 21.09 14.72
N GLY A 173 -14.88 21.21 15.44
CA GLY A 173 -14.37 20.24 16.44
C GLY A 173 -14.19 18.77 16.03
N GLY A 174 -14.33 18.41 14.76
CA GLY A 174 -14.43 17.03 14.31
C GLY A 174 -13.12 16.23 14.41
N ALA A 175 -13.24 14.91 14.29
CA ALA A 175 -12.11 13.98 14.23
C ALA A 175 -11.05 14.46 13.22
N ARG A 176 -9.77 14.23 13.51
CA ARG A 176 -8.65 14.69 12.66
C ARG A 176 -8.77 14.12 11.25
N PHE A 177 -9.20 12.86 11.12
CA PHE A 177 -9.52 12.24 9.84
C PHE A 177 -10.50 13.09 9.01
N HIS A 178 -11.62 13.50 9.60
CA HIS A 178 -12.63 14.32 8.93
C HIS A 178 -12.05 15.65 8.45
N ARG A 179 -11.31 16.36 9.32
CA ARG A 179 -10.69 17.66 8.99
C ARG A 179 -9.79 17.55 7.76
N TYR A 180 -8.84 16.63 7.76
CA TYR A 180 -7.90 16.49 6.63
C TYR A 180 -8.54 15.87 5.39
N GLY A 181 -9.50 14.96 5.57
CA GLY A 181 -10.30 14.42 4.47
C GLY A 181 -11.11 15.50 3.76
N ALA A 182 -11.71 16.41 4.51
CA ALA A 182 -12.48 17.51 3.94
C ALA A 182 -11.60 18.50 3.15
N LEU A 183 -10.45 18.88 3.71
CA LEU A 183 -9.47 19.72 3.01
C LEU A 183 -8.97 19.06 1.73
N TRP A 184 -8.70 17.75 1.75
CA TRP A 184 -8.33 16.98 0.55
C TRP A 184 -9.44 17.04 -0.50
N LYS A 185 -10.68 16.73 -0.11
CA LYS A 185 -11.82 16.69 -1.02
C LYS A 185 -12.11 18.04 -1.68
N LEU A 186 -11.92 19.13 -0.93
CA LEU A 186 -12.11 20.49 -1.43
C LEU A 186 -10.88 21.06 -2.15
N GLY A 187 -9.76 20.34 -2.20
CA GLY A 187 -8.51 20.83 -2.78
C GLY A 187 -7.89 22.01 -2.03
N LYS A 188 -8.21 22.16 -0.73
CA LYS A 188 -7.79 23.28 0.13
C LYS A 188 -6.65 22.88 1.10
N LEU A 189 -5.93 21.80 0.84
CA LEU A 189 -4.79 21.40 1.67
C LEU A 189 -3.63 22.38 1.53
N GLU A 190 -3.23 22.97 2.65
CA GLU A 190 -2.03 23.80 2.71
C GLU A 190 -0.77 22.93 2.96
N LEU A 191 0.41 23.56 2.83
CA LEU A 191 1.68 22.87 3.06
C LEU A 191 1.79 22.37 4.51
N GLU A 192 1.35 23.16 5.49
CA GLU A 192 1.34 22.78 6.90
C GLU A 192 0.44 21.57 7.16
N ASP A 193 -0.74 21.52 6.53
CA ASP A 193 -1.64 20.36 6.64
C ASP A 193 -1.00 19.10 6.06
N ARG A 194 -0.33 19.22 4.90
CA ARG A 194 0.38 18.12 4.26
C ARG A 194 1.47 17.54 5.16
N GLU A 195 2.28 18.42 5.77
CA GLU A 195 3.30 18.02 6.73
C GLU A 195 2.70 17.38 7.98
N ARG A 196 1.57 17.90 8.47
CA ARG A 196 0.90 17.36 9.64
C ARG A 196 0.29 15.98 9.36
N ILE A 197 -0.30 15.76 8.19
CA ILE A 197 -0.79 14.45 7.74
C ILE A 197 0.37 13.43 7.73
N TYR A 198 1.53 13.82 7.21
CA TYR A 198 2.71 12.98 7.22
C TYR A 198 3.07 12.53 8.63
N ASP A 199 3.20 13.49 9.55
CA ASP A 199 3.63 13.23 10.93
C ASP A 199 2.62 12.32 11.65
N LEU A 200 1.31 12.57 11.50
CA LEU A 200 0.23 11.76 12.09
C LEU A 200 0.23 10.30 11.61
N VAL A 201 0.47 10.08 10.32
CA VAL A 201 0.51 8.74 9.73
C VAL A 201 1.78 8.00 10.14
N VAL A 202 2.91 8.70 10.18
CA VAL A 202 4.20 8.10 10.56
C VAL A 202 4.25 7.76 12.04
N THR A 203 3.67 8.58 12.93
CA THR A 203 3.52 8.25 14.36
C THR A 203 2.48 7.15 14.58
N GLY A 204 1.52 7.01 13.67
CA GLY A 204 0.44 6.03 13.74
C GLY A 204 -0.75 6.52 14.56
N GLU A 205 -0.85 7.83 14.78
CA GLU A 205 -1.99 8.45 15.45
C GLU A 205 -3.26 8.41 14.58
N GLU A 206 -3.11 8.57 13.26
CA GLU A 206 -4.24 8.57 12.31
C GLU A 206 -3.96 7.62 11.12
N PRO A 207 -4.07 6.29 11.31
CA PRO A 207 -3.78 5.32 10.27
C PRO A 207 -4.74 5.40 9.06
N GLY A 208 -5.97 5.90 9.26
CA GLY A 208 -6.95 6.09 8.19
C GLY A 208 -6.46 7.05 7.08
N LEU A 209 -5.56 7.98 7.40
CA LEU A 209 -5.00 8.94 6.43
C LEU A 209 -3.81 8.38 5.62
N LEU A 210 -3.45 7.10 5.81
CA LEU A 210 -2.27 6.50 5.18
C LEU A 210 -2.30 6.57 3.65
N GLY A 211 -3.46 6.33 3.01
CA GLY A 211 -3.57 6.45 1.56
C GLY A 211 -3.43 7.89 1.05
N LEU A 212 -3.94 8.87 1.81
CA LEU A 212 -3.74 10.28 1.50
C LEU A 212 -2.25 10.67 1.58
N ALA A 213 -1.58 10.27 2.66
CA ALA A 213 -0.14 10.49 2.81
C ALA A 213 0.64 9.85 1.65
N TRP A 214 0.25 8.65 1.22
CA TRP A 214 0.83 8.01 0.04
C TRP A 214 0.63 8.84 -1.23
N VAL A 215 -0.59 9.27 -1.55
CA VAL A 215 -0.85 10.09 -2.75
C VAL A 215 -0.02 11.36 -2.75
N LEU A 216 0.10 12.01 -1.59
CA LEU A 216 0.85 13.25 -1.44
C LEU A 216 2.36 13.03 -1.55
N TYR A 217 2.92 11.97 -0.95
CA TYR A 217 4.38 11.81 -0.81
C TYR A 217 4.98 10.72 -1.72
N LYS A 218 4.20 10.00 -2.53
CA LYS A 218 4.70 8.88 -3.35
C LYS A 218 5.85 9.20 -4.30
N HIS A 219 6.14 10.47 -4.58
CA HIS A 219 7.26 10.88 -5.44
C HIS A 219 8.41 11.54 -4.67
N GLU A 220 8.27 11.76 -3.36
CA GLU A 220 9.28 12.46 -2.54
C GLU A 220 10.28 11.47 -1.94
N THR A 221 11.45 11.39 -2.55
CA THR A 221 12.53 10.47 -2.15
C THR A 221 13.67 11.13 -1.38
N SER A 222 13.62 12.44 -1.16
CA SER A 222 14.66 13.25 -0.52
C SER A 222 14.06 14.29 0.41
N GLY A 223 14.80 14.67 1.47
CA GLY A 223 14.33 15.61 2.49
C GLY A 223 14.01 14.92 3.83
N LEU A 224 13.39 15.66 4.75
CA LEU A 224 13.00 15.14 6.08
C LEU A 224 11.75 14.25 6.00
N ARG A 225 10.76 14.64 5.19
CA ARG A 225 9.52 13.90 4.98
C ARG A 225 9.56 13.19 3.65
N THR A 226 9.93 11.90 3.69
CA THR A 226 10.11 11.08 2.49
C THR A 226 9.06 9.98 2.41
N VAL A 227 8.92 9.36 1.25
CA VAL A 227 7.98 8.25 1.05
C VAL A 227 8.31 6.99 1.89
N PHE A 228 9.55 6.81 2.35
CA PHE A 228 10.01 5.53 2.93
C PHE A 228 9.31 5.14 4.25
N PRO A 229 9.07 6.06 5.22
CA PRO A 229 8.27 5.74 6.40
C PRO A 229 6.81 5.38 6.07
N ILE A 230 6.23 6.01 5.05
CA ILE A 230 4.87 5.71 4.57
C ILE A 230 4.84 4.32 3.94
N GLU A 231 5.81 3.98 3.08
CA GLU A 231 5.95 2.64 2.51
C GLU A 231 6.05 1.57 3.59
N ARG A 232 6.79 1.83 4.68
CA ARG A 232 6.89 0.90 5.81
C ARG A 232 5.54 0.71 6.52
N ARG A 233 4.75 1.77 6.69
CA ARG A 233 3.39 1.70 7.26
C ARG A 233 2.46 0.90 6.34
N ILE A 234 2.45 1.16 5.02
CA ILE A 234 1.69 0.38 4.04
C ILE A 234 2.08 -1.10 4.07
N LEU A 235 3.37 -1.40 4.16
CA LEU A 235 3.84 -2.77 4.29
C LEU A 235 3.34 -3.43 5.57
N SER A 236 3.25 -2.70 6.69
CA SER A 236 2.74 -3.28 7.94
C SER A 236 1.25 -3.64 7.86
N SER A 237 0.45 -2.82 7.19
CA SER A 237 -1.00 -3.01 7.00
C SER A 237 -1.38 -3.55 5.61
N LEU A 238 -0.46 -4.22 4.91
CA LEU A 238 -0.65 -4.60 3.50
C LEU A 238 -1.93 -5.43 3.26
N ASP A 239 -2.33 -6.20 4.28
CA ASP A 239 -3.46 -7.11 4.25
C ASP A 239 -4.81 -6.38 4.32
N THR A 240 -4.86 -5.10 4.73
CA THR A 240 -6.09 -4.29 4.75
C THR A 240 -6.43 -3.64 3.40
N PHE A 241 -5.48 -3.65 2.47
CA PHE A 241 -5.66 -3.08 1.13
C PHE A 241 -6.23 -4.11 0.15
N THR A 242 -6.96 -3.62 -0.85
CA THR A 242 -7.47 -4.45 -1.96
C THR A 242 -6.35 -4.96 -2.86
N SER A 243 -6.62 -5.99 -3.67
CA SER A 243 -5.66 -6.52 -4.64
C SER A 243 -5.14 -5.44 -5.61
N GLU A 244 -6.00 -4.54 -6.07
CA GLU A 244 -5.65 -3.45 -6.98
C GLU A 244 -4.72 -2.43 -6.32
N GLU A 245 -5.02 -2.03 -5.08
CA GLU A 245 -4.17 -1.15 -4.28
C GLU A 245 -2.78 -1.76 -4.05
N ARG A 246 -2.73 -3.05 -3.67
CA ARG A 246 -1.48 -3.79 -3.47
C ARG A 246 -0.63 -3.83 -4.74
N GLU A 247 -1.25 -4.03 -5.89
CA GLU A 247 -0.56 -4.04 -7.18
C GLU A 247 -0.02 -2.66 -7.57
N SER A 248 -0.83 -1.61 -7.41
CA SER A 248 -0.44 -0.22 -7.67
C SER A 248 0.74 0.19 -6.79
N PHE A 249 0.64 -0.09 -5.48
CA PHE A 249 1.72 0.11 -4.53
C PHE A 249 2.99 -0.64 -4.94
N PHE A 250 2.87 -1.93 -5.27
CA PHE A 250 4.03 -2.74 -5.64
C PHE A 250 4.74 -2.22 -6.89
N LYS A 251 4.03 -1.70 -7.89
CA LYS A 251 4.65 -1.07 -9.08
C LYS A 251 5.51 0.13 -8.68
N ALA A 252 4.99 1.03 -7.84
CA ALA A 252 5.75 2.19 -7.36
C ALA A 252 6.93 1.76 -6.47
N TYR A 253 6.68 0.85 -5.52
CA TYR A 253 7.68 0.31 -4.60
C TYR A 253 8.84 -0.36 -5.35
N SER A 254 8.53 -1.23 -6.32
CA SER A 254 9.54 -2.01 -7.05
C SER A 254 10.48 -1.17 -7.90
N SER A 255 10.06 0.04 -8.30
CA SER A 255 10.93 0.99 -9.02
C SER A 255 12.03 1.60 -8.12
N ARG A 256 11.79 1.67 -6.81
CA ARG A 256 12.68 2.30 -5.83
C ARG A 256 13.53 1.29 -5.05
N HIS A 257 13.00 0.10 -4.84
CA HIS A 257 13.58 -0.90 -3.94
C HIS A 257 14.31 -2.03 -4.68
N GLY A 258 15.21 -2.67 -3.95
CA GLY A 258 16.01 -3.76 -4.45
C GLY A 258 15.21 -5.05 -4.67
N TYR A 259 15.86 -5.99 -5.34
CA TYR A 259 15.29 -7.30 -5.68
C TYR A 259 14.83 -8.10 -4.44
N LEU A 260 15.57 -8.03 -3.33
CA LEU A 260 15.25 -8.82 -2.13
C LEU A 260 14.00 -8.26 -1.45
N GLU A 261 13.94 -6.94 -1.30
CA GLU A 261 12.81 -6.21 -0.75
C GLU A 261 11.56 -6.50 -1.59
N ASN A 262 11.67 -6.37 -2.91
CA ASN A 262 10.57 -6.67 -3.84
C ASN A 262 10.07 -8.11 -3.71
N TYR A 263 10.98 -9.08 -3.52
CA TYR A 263 10.61 -10.47 -3.33
C TYR A 263 9.83 -10.71 -2.02
N PHE A 264 10.20 -10.04 -0.92
CA PHE A 264 9.47 -10.14 0.34
C PHE A 264 8.06 -9.56 0.26
N VAL A 265 7.88 -8.46 -0.47
CA VAL A 265 6.54 -7.91 -0.74
C VAL A 265 5.74 -8.90 -1.59
N LEU A 266 6.31 -9.40 -2.68
CA LEU A 266 5.67 -10.41 -3.55
C LEU A 266 5.25 -11.67 -2.80
N LYS A 267 6.01 -12.10 -1.78
CA LYS A 267 5.66 -13.22 -0.91
C LYS A 267 4.34 -13.02 -0.17
N ARG A 268 3.94 -11.78 0.11
CA ARG A 268 2.68 -11.44 0.77
C ARG A 268 1.53 -11.25 -0.21
N ILE A 269 1.80 -10.68 -1.39
CA ILE A 269 0.73 -10.29 -2.33
C ILE A 269 0.43 -11.30 -3.44
N ARG A 270 1.34 -12.23 -3.74
CA ARG A 270 1.23 -13.12 -4.92
C ARG A 270 1.47 -14.61 -4.58
N PRO A 271 0.82 -15.53 -5.32
CA PRO A 271 1.01 -16.96 -5.15
C PRO A 271 2.43 -17.43 -5.50
N ARG A 272 2.76 -18.66 -5.12
CA ARG A 272 4.11 -19.24 -5.28
C ARG A 272 4.56 -19.33 -6.75
N GLU A 273 3.65 -19.59 -7.67
CA GLU A 273 3.94 -19.75 -9.10
C GLU A 273 4.42 -18.45 -9.73
N TYR A 274 3.68 -17.36 -9.50
CA TYR A 274 4.08 -16.02 -9.94
C TYR A 274 5.46 -15.64 -9.41
N ARG A 275 5.76 -15.98 -8.15
CA ARG A 275 7.07 -15.71 -7.53
C ARG A 275 8.20 -16.45 -8.21
N LYS A 276 8.00 -17.71 -8.61
CA LYS A 276 9.00 -18.48 -9.38
C LYS A 276 9.26 -17.83 -10.73
N ALA A 277 8.21 -17.49 -11.47
CA ALA A 277 8.33 -16.83 -12.77
C ALA A 277 9.04 -15.46 -12.66
N TRP A 278 8.68 -14.66 -11.65
CA TRP A 278 9.34 -13.39 -11.39
C TRP A 278 10.83 -13.57 -11.03
N LEU A 279 11.16 -14.54 -10.16
CA LEU A 279 12.55 -14.87 -9.82
C LEU A 279 13.36 -15.31 -11.04
N GLU A 280 12.78 -16.12 -11.92
CA GLU A 280 13.41 -16.52 -13.18
C GLU A 280 13.64 -15.34 -14.11
N GLY A 281 12.65 -14.45 -14.23
CA GLY A 281 12.78 -13.18 -14.97
C GLY A 281 13.91 -12.30 -14.43
N GLU A 282 13.99 -12.10 -13.11
CA GLU A 282 15.06 -11.32 -12.49
C GLU A 282 16.43 -12.00 -12.61
N LYS A 283 16.50 -13.34 -12.57
CA LYS A 283 17.74 -14.09 -12.85
C LYS A 283 18.20 -13.90 -14.29
N LYS A 284 17.27 -13.88 -15.26
CA LYS A 284 17.55 -13.58 -16.66
C LYS A 284 18.08 -12.15 -16.84
N LYS A 285 17.42 -11.15 -16.25
CA LYS A 285 17.87 -9.75 -16.28
C LYS A 285 19.22 -9.52 -15.62
N ASN A 286 19.53 -10.27 -14.56
CA ASN A 286 20.83 -10.23 -13.90
C ASN A 286 21.94 -11.00 -14.65
N GLY A 287 21.64 -11.59 -15.81
CA GLY A 287 22.59 -12.36 -16.62
C GLY A 287 23.01 -13.70 -16.04
N ARG A 288 22.42 -14.14 -14.90
CA ARG A 288 22.72 -15.42 -14.27
C ARG A 288 22.25 -16.63 -15.10
N SER A 289 21.23 -16.45 -15.93
CA SER A 289 20.80 -17.51 -16.86
C SER A 289 21.70 -17.64 -18.09
N VAL A 290 22.52 -16.63 -18.38
CA VAL A 290 23.39 -16.60 -19.57
C VAL A 290 24.73 -17.27 -19.28
N LEU A 291 25.19 -17.19 -18.02
CA LEU A 291 26.33 -17.96 -17.52
C LEU A 291 25.87 -19.37 -17.12
N LEU A 292 25.55 -20.22 -18.10
CA LEU A 292 25.32 -21.65 -17.85
C LEU A 292 26.61 -22.29 -17.30
N GLY A 293 26.45 -23.29 -16.41
CA GLY A 293 27.46 -23.79 -15.47
C GLY A 293 28.87 -24.03 -16.02
N SER A 294 29.03 -24.45 -17.27
CA SER A 294 30.35 -24.66 -17.89
C SER A 294 31.12 -23.37 -18.19
N LEU A 295 30.44 -22.30 -18.57
CA LEU A 295 31.06 -20.98 -18.81
C LEU A 295 31.37 -20.27 -17.49
N GLN A 296 30.52 -20.47 -16.48
CA GLN A 296 30.74 -19.92 -15.14
C GLN A 296 31.94 -20.57 -14.46
N GLU A 297 32.09 -21.89 -14.57
CA GLU A 297 33.26 -22.63 -14.07
C GLU A 297 34.55 -22.22 -14.80
N ASN A 298 34.53 -22.04 -16.12
CA ASN A 298 35.71 -21.61 -16.88
C ASN A 298 36.12 -20.16 -16.62
N ILE A 299 35.15 -19.24 -16.42
CA ILE A 299 35.43 -17.83 -16.09
C ILE A 299 35.90 -17.68 -14.63
N LEU A 300 35.36 -18.48 -13.70
CA LEU A 300 35.81 -18.50 -12.31
C LEU A 300 37.18 -19.18 -12.15
N ALA A 301 37.46 -20.25 -12.90
CA ALA A 301 38.76 -20.91 -12.94
C ALA A 301 39.86 -20.03 -13.55
N GLY A 302 39.50 -19.09 -14.42
CA GLY A 302 40.41 -18.15 -15.08
C GLY A 302 40.54 -16.78 -14.40
N GLN A 303 40.19 -16.61 -13.12
CA GLN A 303 40.35 -15.30 -12.44
C GLN A 303 41.81 -14.80 -12.39
N ASP A 304 42.79 -15.71 -12.56
CA ASP A 304 44.22 -15.40 -12.71
C ASP A 304 44.68 -15.27 -14.18
N ASP A 305 43.81 -15.48 -15.17
CA ASP A 305 44.17 -15.29 -16.58
C ASP A 305 44.15 -13.81 -17.00
N SER A 306 45.11 -13.44 -17.86
CA SER A 306 45.21 -12.09 -18.40
C SER A 306 43.89 -11.65 -19.06
N LEU A 307 43.56 -10.35 -18.92
CA LEU A 307 42.33 -9.76 -19.43
C LEU A 307 42.09 -10.10 -20.92
N ASP A 308 43.16 -10.17 -21.71
CA ASP A 308 43.10 -10.51 -23.13
C ASP A 308 42.57 -11.92 -23.40
N LYS A 309 42.98 -12.92 -22.60
CA LYS A 309 42.48 -14.30 -22.73
C LYS A 309 41.00 -14.38 -22.37
N ARG A 310 40.61 -13.71 -21.28
CA ARG A 310 39.20 -13.63 -20.85
C ARG A 310 38.34 -12.90 -21.88
N TYR A 311 38.83 -11.80 -22.43
CA TYR A 311 38.17 -11.07 -23.51
C TYR A 311 37.99 -11.95 -24.75
N ALA A 312 39.02 -12.66 -25.21
CA ALA A 312 38.93 -13.55 -26.37
C ALA A 312 37.84 -14.63 -26.20
N LEU A 313 37.76 -15.24 -25.01
CA LEU A 313 36.76 -16.26 -24.70
C LEU A 313 35.34 -15.66 -24.65
N LEU A 314 35.17 -14.49 -24.02
CA LEU A 314 33.88 -13.82 -23.96
C LEU A 314 33.41 -13.31 -25.32
N LYS A 315 34.34 -12.84 -26.16
CA LYS A 315 34.09 -12.40 -27.54
C LYS A 315 33.54 -13.56 -28.38
N GLN A 316 34.17 -14.73 -28.31
CA GLN A 316 33.69 -15.94 -29.01
C GLN A 316 32.27 -16.33 -28.60
N ASN A 317 31.92 -16.14 -27.33
CA ASN A 317 30.61 -16.47 -26.79
C ASN A 317 29.60 -15.30 -26.86
N ARG A 318 30.00 -14.14 -27.39
CA ARG A 318 29.18 -12.91 -27.42
C ARG A 318 28.70 -12.47 -26.03
N LEU A 319 29.61 -12.47 -25.05
CA LEU A 319 29.36 -12.18 -23.64
C LEU A 319 30.21 -11.01 -23.11
N VAL A 320 30.76 -10.17 -23.98
CA VAL A 320 31.67 -9.07 -23.59
C VAL A 320 31.02 -8.07 -22.63
N TYR A 321 29.70 -7.86 -22.72
CA TYR A 321 28.95 -7.02 -21.79
C TYR A 321 28.96 -7.51 -20.32
N THR A 322 29.42 -8.74 -20.06
CA THR A 322 29.53 -9.30 -18.70
C THR A 322 30.80 -8.84 -17.97
N LEU A 323 31.81 -8.33 -18.68
CA LEU A 323 33.06 -7.78 -18.11
C LEU A 323 32.79 -6.61 -17.15
N GLY A 324 33.64 -6.46 -16.14
CA GLY A 324 33.57 -5.35 -15.18
C GLY A 324 33.75 -3.99 -15.85
N PRO A 325 33.13 -2.91 -15.33
CA PRO A 325 33.37 -1.55 -15.82
C PRO A 325 34.85 -1.19 -16.04
N PHE A 326 35.76 -1.54 -15.14
CA PHE A 326 37.19 -1.23 -15.31
C PHE A 326 37.84 -2.05 -16.42
N GLU A 327 37.50 -3.32 -16.54
CA GLU A 327 37.96 -4.19 -17.63
C GLU A 327 37.50 -3.68 -18.98
N LEU A 328 36.24 -3.23 -19.07
CA LEU A 328 35.69 -2.59 -20.26
C LEU A 328 36.44 -1.29 -20.58
N LEU A 329 36.74 -0.44 -19.60
CA LEU A 329 37.51 0.79 -19.82
C LEU A 329 38.94 0.52 -20.30
N ILE A 330 39.60 -0.53 -19.80
CA ILE A 330 40.92 -0.94 -20.28
C ILE A 330 40.84 -1.34 -21.76
N LEU A 331 39.85 -2.16 -22.13
CA LEU A 331 39.66 -2.59 -23.52
C LEU A 331 39.21 -1.45 -24.45
N LEU A 332 38.41 -0.50 -23.96
CA LEU A 332 38.01 0.68 -24.71
C LEU A 332 39.18 1.65 -24.96
N ASN A 333 40.21 1.61 -24.11
CA ASN A 333 41.47 2.33 -24.31
C ASN A 333 42.52 1.53 -25.10
N SER A 334 42.19 0.33 -25.58
CA SER A 334 43.10 -0.52 -26.35
C SER A 334 42.80 -0.50 -27.85
N THR A 335 43.59 -1.25 -28.63
CA THR A 335 43.35 -1.45 -30.07
C THR A 335 42.03 -2.15 -30.38
N GLU A 336 41.39 -2.79 -29.38
CA GLU A 336 40.10 -3.49 -29.54
C GLU A 336 38.88 -2.58 -29.31
N SER A 337 39.09 -1.29 -29.04
CA SER A 337 38.02 -0.33 -28.72
C SER A 337 36.81 -0.40 -29.66
N ALA A 338 37.05 -0.31 -30.98
CA ALA A 338 35.97 -0.36 -31.98
C ALA A 338 35.18 -1.68 -31.97
N ASN A 339 35.83 -2.80 -31.65
CA ASN A 339 35.16 -4.10 -31.52
C ASN A 339 34.30 -4.14 -30.25
N VAL A 340 34.82 -3.63 -29.14
CA VAL A 340 34.09 -3.56 -27.87
C VAL A 340 32.85 -2.65 -27.99
N GLU A 341 32.98 -1.48 -28.62
CA GLU A 341 31.84 -0.59 -28.88
C GLU A 341 30.75 -1.28 -29.70
N LYS A 342 31.14 -1.95 -30.78
CA LYS A 342 30.21 -2.67 -31.67
C LYS A 342 29.49 -3.80 -30.95
N GLU A 343 30.19 -4.54 -30.10
CA GLU A 343 29.56 -5.63 -29.33
C GLU A 343 28.60 -5.10 -28.27
N ILE A 344 28.98 -4.08 -27.50
CA ILE A 344 28.08 -3.43 -26.52
C ILE A 344 26.82 -2.93 -27.22
N GLY A 345 26.96 -2.28 -28.39
CA GLY A 345 25.83 -1.80 -29.20
C GLY A 345 24.93 -2.92 -29.74
N GLY A 346 25.51 -3.99 -30.30
CA GLY A 346 24.74 -5.10 -30.89
C GLY A 346 23.94 -5.95 -29.90
N HIS A 347 24.28 -5.91 -28.60
CA HIS A 347 23.53 -6.62 -27.56
C HIS A 347 22.32 -5.86 -27.03
N GLN A 348 22.20 -4.56 -27.33
CA GLN A 348 21.04 -3.74 -26.98
C GLN A 348 19.75 -4.28 -27.61
N GLU A 349 19.81 -4.70 -28.88
CA GLU A 349 18.66 -5.22 -29.62
C GLU A 349 18.19 -6.59 -29.11
N LYS A 350 19.09 -7.38 -28.54
CA LYS A 350 18.81 -8.76 -28.12
C LYS A 350 18.34 -8.88 -26.68
N LEU A 351 18.87 -8.03 -25.78
CA LEU A 351 18.59 -8.09 -24.33
C LEU A 351 18.45 -6.67 -23.73
N PRO A 352 17.44 -5.89 -24.14
CA PRO A 352 17.27 -4.50 -23.70
C PRO A 352 17.07 -4.35 -22.18
N ASP A 353 16.51 -5.36 -21.52
CA ASP A 353 16.20 -5.34 -20.08
C ASP A 353 17.33 -5.89 -19.18
N SER A 354 18.45 -6.31 -19.76
CA SER A 354 19.59 -6.85 -19.00
C SER A 354 20.33 -5.74 -18.25
N TYR A 355 20.44 -5.87 -16.92
CA TYR A 355 21.18 -4.92 -16.11
C TYR A 355 22.68 -4.91 -16.45
N LEU A 356 23.24 -6.04 -16.88
CA LEU A 356 24.64 -6.13 -17.32
C LEU A 356 24.86 -5.36 -18.62
N THR A 357 23.92 -5.46 -19.57
CA THR A 357 23.98 -4.75 -20.85
C THR A 357 23.82 -3.24 -20.62
N LYS A 358 22.90 -2.84 -19.74
CA LYS A 358 22.75 -1.44 -19.30
C LYS A 358 24.01 -0.91 -18.62
N ARG A 359 24.64 -1.70 -17.73
CA ARG A 359 25.92 -1.34 -17.09
C ARG A 359 27.03 -1.13 -18.12
N ALA A 360 27.23 -2.09 -19.02
CA ALA A 360 28.27 -1.98 -20.06
C ALA A 360 28.07 -0.75 -20.94
N ARG A 361 26.80 -0.42 -21.26
CA ARG A 361 26.45 0.81 -21.99
C ARG A 361 26.77 2.08 -21.19
N LEU A 362 26.47 2.11 -19.89
CA LEU A 362 26.86 3.23 -19.05
C LEU A 362 28.37 3.39 -18.98
N THR A 363 29.13 2.30 -18.87
CA THR A 363 30.59 2.37 -18.95
C THR A 363 31.06 2.96 -20.28
N LEU A 364 30.42 2.58 -21.40
CA LEU A 364 30.71 3.17 -22.71
C LEU A 364 30.37 4.67 -22.75
N ARG A 365 29.25 5.11 -22.18
CA ARG A 365 28.89 6.54 -22.07
C ARG A 365 29.91 7.32 -21.24
N PHE A 366 30.34 6.74 -20.12
CA PHE A 366 31.39 7.32 -19.29
C PHE A 366 32.70 7.48 -20.09
N PHE A 367 33.09 6.46 -20.85
CA PHE A 367 34.25 6.52 -21.75
C PHE A 367 34.13 7.63 -22.80
N LYS A 368 32.93 7.82 -23.37
CA LYS A 368 32.60 8.91 -24.31
C LYS A 368 32.46 10.29 -23.65
N LYS A 369 32.64 10.39 -22.33
CA LYS A 369 32.52 11.61 -21.52
C LYS A 369 31.10 12.20 -21.48
N GLU A 370 30.09 11.37 -21.72
CA GLU A 370 28.67 11.72 -21.61
C GLU A 370 28.21 11.65 -20.14
N TYR A 371 28.82 12.45 -19.26
CA TYR A 371 28.68 12.31 -17.80
C TYR A 371 27.28 12.60 -17.27
N GLU A 372 26.56 13.57 -17.82
CA GLU A 372 25.18 13.87 -17.41
C GLU A 372 24.22 12.71 -17.76
N GLU A 373 24.29 12.20 -19.00
CA GLU A 373 23.51 11.03 -19.41
C GLU A 373 23.86 9.78 -18.60
N PHE A 374 25.15 9.62 -18.28
CA PHE A 374 25.60 8.55 -17.39
C PHE A 374 24.88 8.64 -16.04
N LEU A 375 24.99 9.79 -15.35
CA LEU A 375 24.40 9.98 -14.01
C LEU A 375 22.88 9.80 -14.01
N ASN A 376 22.19 10.30 -15.04
CA ASN A 376 20.73 10.18 -15.15
C ASN A 376 20.27 8.72 -15.35
N SER A 377 21.07 7.90 -16.05
CA SER A 377 20.72 6.51 -16.37
C SER A 377 21.35 5.46 -15.44
N VAL A 378 22.17 5.85 -14.44
CA VAL A 378 22.76 4.92 -13.44
C VAL A 378 21.71 4.04 -12.74
N LYS A 379 20.52 4.57 -12.51
CA LYS A 379 19.42 3.84 -11.86
C LYS A 379 18.98 2.61 -12.65
N ASP A 380 19.14 2.64 -13.97
CA ASP A 380 18.72 1.59 -14.88
C ASP A 380 19.57 0.31 -14.77
N CYS A 381 20.74 0.40 -14.12
CA CYS A 381 21.65 -0.73 -13.91
C CYS A 381 21.28 -1.62 -12.71
N GLY A 382 20.16 -1.34 -12.02
CA GLY A 382 19.72 -2.11 -10.87
C GLY A 382 20.81 -2.20 -9.80
N ARG A 383 21.07 -3.39 -9.27
CA ARG A 383 22.08 -3.59 -8.20
C ARG A 383 23.51 -3.24 -8.62
N PHE A 384 23.83 -3.28 -9.92
CA PHE A 384 25.20 -3.04 -10.38
C PHE A 384 25.62 -1.58 -10.20
N ARG A 385 24.67 -0.65 -10.01
CA ARG A 385 24.99 0.75 -9.65
C ARG A 385 25.77 0.88 -8.34
N PHE A 386 25.69 -0.13 -7.47
CA PHE A 386 26.37 -0.18 -6.19
C PHE A 386 27.67 -0.99 -6.21
N SER A 387 28.14 -1.44 -7.38
CA SER A 387 29.45 -2.08 -7.45
C SER A 387 30.55 -1.04 -7.18
N PRO A 388 31.68 -1.42 -6.56
CA PRO A 388 32.80 -0.51 -6.29
C PRO A 388 33.23 0.30 -7.51
N GLU A 389 33.35 -0.37 -8.66
CA GLU A 389 33.72 0.25 -9.93
C GLU A 389 32.68 1.27 -10.41
N MET A 390 31.39 0.95 -10.30
CA MET A 390 30.33 1.90 -10.70
C MET A 390 30.22 3.09 -9.76
N ILE A 391 30.44 2.90 -8.45
CA ILE A 391 30.50 3.99 -7.47
C ILE A 391 31.69 4.90 -7.77
N TYR A 392 32.84 4.32 -8.11
CA TYR A 392 34.01 5.08 -8.53
C TYR A 392 33.73 5.95 -9.77
N LEU A 393 33.13 5.35 -10.81
CA LEU A 393 32.76 6.09 -12.03
C LEU A 393 31.69 7.17 -11.76
N GLN A 394 30.74 6.91 -10.86
CA GLN A 394 29.76 7.91 -10.41
C GLN A 394 30.43 9.09 -9.70
N GLY A 395 31.33 8.83 -8.75
CA GLY A 395 32.06 9.88 -8.05
C GLY A 395 32.84 10.77 -9.03
N LEU A 396 33.56 10.16 -9.98
CA LEU A 396 34.26 10.90 -11.02
C LEU A 396 33.31 11.71 -11.92
N ALA A 397 32.23 11.10 -12.41
CA ALA A 397 31.27 11.79 -13.27
C ALA A 397 30.60 12.99 -12.55
N MET A 398 30.34 12.90 -11.25
CA MET A 398 29.82 14.01 -10.45
C MET A 398 30.82 15.17 -10.35
N ILE A 399 32.11 14.85 -10.14
CA ILE A 399 33.17 15.86 -10.12
C ILE A 399 33.27 16.57 -11.48
N GLU A 400 33.26 15.82 -12.58
CA GLU A 400 33.36 16.37 -13.94
C GLU A 400 32.16 17.27 -14.32
N VAL A 401 30.97 17.01 -13.76
CA VAL A 401 29.75 17.84 -13.97
C VAL A 401 29.67 19.01 -12.97
N GLY A 402 30.67 19.19 -12.10
CA GLY A 402 30.74 20.31 -11.16
C GLY A 402 30.07 20.07 -9.80
N ARG A 403 29.60 18.85 -9.52
CA ARG A 403 29.08 18.41 -8.21
C ARG A 403 30.20 17.83 -7.34
N THR A 404 31.26 18.62 -7.15
CA THR A 404 32.53 18.16 -6.59
C THR A 404 32.42 17.61 -5.18
N GLU A 405 31.72 18.29 -4.27
CA GLU A 405 31.57 17.86 -2.88
C GLU A 405 30.86 16.50 -2.76
N GLU A 406 29.75 16.33 -3.49
CA GLU A 406 29.00 15.07 -3.52
C GLU A 406 29.83 13.92 -4.12
N GLY A 407 30.56 14.21 -5.20
CA GLY A 407 31.44 13.25 -5.85
C GLY A 407 32.59 12.81 -4.95
N ILE A 408 33.22 13.75 -4.23
CA ILE A 408 34.25 13.44 -3.23
C ILE A 408 33.66 12.60 -2.10
N GLY A 409 32.48 12.96 -1.56
CA GLY A 409 31.82 12.19 -0.51
C GLY A 409 31.51 10.74 -0.90
N LEU A 410 31.16 10.49 -2.15
CA LEU A 410 31.00 9.13 -2.70
C LEU A 410 32.33 8.37 -2.75
N LEU A 411 33.41 9.02 -3.20
CA LEU A 411 34.74 8.40 -3.26
C LEU A 411 35.31 8.13 -1.86
N GLU A 412 35.05 9.00 -0.88
CA GLU A 412 35.40 8.78 0.53
C GLU A 412 34.65 7.58 1.11
N SER A 413 33.35 7.48 0.83
CA SER A 413 32.54 6.31 1.23
C SER A 413 33.09 5.01 0.65
N LEU A 414 33.62 5.06 -0.57
CA LEU A 414 34.29 3.91 -1.20
C LEU A 414 35.64 3.61 -0.55
N PHE A 415 36.44 4.64 -0.22
CA PHE A 415 37.72 4.51 0.47
C PHE A 415 37.57 3.92 1.87
N LEU A 416 36.55 4.31 2.63
CA LEU A 416 36.24 3.70 3.94
C LEU A 416 36.04 2.18 3.85
N ARG A 417 35.52 1.70 2.72
CA ARG A 417 35.33 0.26 2.46
C ARG A 417 36.60 -0.44 1.97
N PHE A 418 37.52 0.30 1.35
CA PHE A 418 38.78 -0.21 0.78
C PHE A 418 39.97 0.69 1.18
N PRO A 419 40.32 0.77 2.47
CA PRO A 419 41.30 1.74 2.98
C PRO A 419 42.72 1.50 2.45
N GLU A 420 43.04 0.25 2.09
CA GLU A 420 44.34 -0.14 1.55
C GLU A 420 44.54 0.27 0.07
N SER A 421 43.54 0.87 -0.57
CA SER A 421 43.65 1.28 -1.97
C SER A 421 44.45 2.57 -2.11
N ASP A 422 45.74 2.44 -2.39
CA ASP A 422 46.62 3.59 -2.70
C ASP A 422 46.09 4.44 -3.85
N TYR A 423 45.47 3.81 -4.84
CA TYR A 423 44.87 4.51 -5.98
C TYR A 423 43.72 5.44 -5.54
N LEU A 424 42.78 4.94 -4.73
CA LEU A 424 41.68 5.77 -4.21
C LEU A 424 42.20 6.90 -3.32
N ARG A 425 43.22 6.64 -2.50
CA ARG A 425 43.88 7.66 -1.68
C ARG A 425 44.45 8.78 -2.55
N LEU A 426 45.23 8.44 -3.58
CA LEU A 426 45.83 9.41 -4.49
C LEU A 426 44.78 10.22 -5.27
N VAL A 427 43.70 9.57 -5.71
CA VAL A 427 42.58 10.23 -6.39
C VAL A 427 41.88 11.23 -5.47
N LEU A 428 41.58 10.83 -4.23
CA LEU A 428 40.99 11.71 -3.22
C LEU A 428 41.90 12.89 -2.89
N GLU A 429 43.20 12.65 -2.70
CA GLU A 429 44.18 13.73 -2.45
C GLU A 429 44.23 14.73 -3.61
N ARG A 430 44.16 14.26 -4.85
CA ARG A 430 44.15 15.13 -6.04
C ARG A 430 42.92 16.03 -6.07
N TYR A 431 41.73 15.48 -5.86
CA TYR A 431 40.50 16.26 -5.95
C TYR A 431 40.26 17.14 -4.72
N LYS A 432 40.67 16.69 -3.52
CA LYS A 432 40.65 17.53 -2.31
C LYS A 432 41.60 18.72 -2.34
N LYS A 433 42.67 18.66 -3.15
CA LYS A 433 43.57 19.81 -3.37
C LYS A 433 43.03 20.79 -4.42
N SER A 434 42.05 20.36 -5.21
CA SER A 434 41.50 21.12 -6.34
C SER A 434 40.11 21.70 -6.06
N ALA A 435 39.43 21.18 -5.03
CA ALA A 435 38.25 21.75 -4.39
C ALA A 435 38.68 22.75 -3.32
#